data_AF-A0A947X0N2-F1
#
_entry.id   AF-A0A947X0N2-F1
#
_cell.length_a   1.000
_cell.length_b   1.000
_cell.length_c   1.000
_cell.angle_alpha   90.00
_cell.angle_beta   90.00
_cell.angle_gamma   90.00
#
_symmetry.space_group_name_H-M   'P 1'
#
loop_
_entity.id
_entity.type
_entity.pdbx_description
1 polymer ?
#
loop_
_entity_poly.entity_id
_entity_poly.type
_entity_poly.pdbx_seq_one_letter_code
_entity_poly.pdbx_strand_id
1 'polypeptide(L)'
;MEPRRRFSVSKALMAVAIIAPIGTLGFWWLGSLPDHYDPEVGRPVFGNVPDLVVALFYIGAGVFLGLTAYLFALRARNWERGGADRRTGRWAARARELWRGLSMASVLEERAAGIMHSLIYYGFVVLMIGTATLELDHLLPANLKFLEGGFYQGYSAILDAAALALI
;
A
#
# COMPACT_ATOMS: atom_id res chain seq x y z
N MET A 1 27.61 -11.27 30.48
CA MET A 1 27.29 -11.23 29.03
C MET A 1 26.20 -10.20 28.83
N GLU A 2 26.48 -9.11 28.14
CA GLU A 2 25.51 -8.05 27.89
C GLU A 2 24.36 -8.60 27.01
N PRO A 3 23.08 -8.35 27.36
CA PRO A 3 21.97 -8.79 26.52
C PRO A 3 22.00 -7.99 25.21
N ARG A 4 22.44 -8.62 24.12
CA ARG A 4 22.32 -8.06 22.77
C ARG A 4 20.88 -7.58 22.57
N ARG A 5 20.68 -6.27 22.35
CA ARG A 5 19.36 -5.69 22.02
C ARG A 5 18.77 -6.46 20.84
N ARG A 6 17.81 -7.35 21.11
CA ARG A 6 17.09 -8.06 20.05
C ARG A 6 16.16 -7.06 19.37
N PHE A 7 16.24 -6.95 18.05
CA PHE A 7 15.26 -6.23 17.25
C PHE A 7 13.86 -6.78 17.57
N SER A 8 12.93 -5.88 17.90
CA SER A 8 11.55 -6.22 18.24
C SER A 8 10.66 -5.65 17.16
N VAL A 9 9.98 -6.54 16.46
CA VAL A 9 9.01 -6.23 15.40
C VAL A 9 7.88 -5.39 15.98
N SER A 10 7.45 -5.67 17.21
CA SER A 10 6.41 -4.88 17.85
C SER A 10 6.80 -3.42 18.07
N LYS A 11 8.06 -3.14 18.46
CA LYS A 11 8.57 -1.77 18.59
C LYS A 11 8.65 -1.07 17.24
N ALA A 12 9.06 -1.78 16.19
CA ALA A 12 9.09 -1.23 14.83
C ALA A 12 7.68 -0.88 14.33
N LEU A 13 6.70 -1.77 14.50
CA LEU A 13 5.31 -1.51 14.14
C LEU A 13 4.69 -0.38 14.97
N MET A 14 5.07 -0.25 16.24
CA MET A 14 4.65 0.87 17.08
C MET A 14 5.20 2.20 16.56
N ALA A 15 6.45 2.23 16.08
CA ALA A 15 7.00 3.42 15.43
C ALA A 15 6.22 3.74 14.14
N VAL A 16 5.89 2.74 13.32
CA VAL A 16 5.05 2.92 12.13
C VAL A 16 3.66 3.48 12.48
N ALA A 17 3.06 3.06 13.60
CA ALA A 17 1.77 3.58 14.05
C ALA A 17 1.78 5.08 14.34
N ILE A 18 2.93 5.64 14.69
CA ILE A 18 3.12 7.08 14.91
C ILE A 18 3.52 7.79 13.61
N ILE A 19 4.43 7.18 12.84
CA ILE A 19 4.98 7.77 11.62
C ILE A 19 3.94 7.82 10.50
N ALA A 20 3.13 6.78 10.32
CA ALA A 20 2.20 6.68 9.21
C ALA A 20 1.16 7.82 9.19
N PRO A 21 0.44 8.15 10.29
CA PRO A 21 -0.47 9.29 10.31
C PRO A 21 0.24 10.62 9.98
N ILE A 22 1.42 10.84 10.55
CA ILE A 22 2.21 12.07 10.31
C ILE A 22 2.64 12.13 8.84
N GLY A 23 3.09 11.00 8.27
CA GLY A 23 3.45 10.88 6.87
C GLY A 23 2.26 11.16 5.95
N THR A 24 1.08 10.62 6.26
CA THR A 24 -0.14 10.90 5.49
C THR A 24 -0.50 12.38 5.49
N LEU A 25 -0.47 13.05 6.65
CA LEU A 25 -0.73 14.49 6.73
C LEU A 25 0.39 15.31 6.06
N GLY A 26 1.63 14.85 6.14
CA GLY A 26 2.77 15.45 5.45
C GLY A 26 2.64 15.36 3.94
N PHE A 27 2.22 14.21 3.40
CA PHE A 27 1.94 14.05 1.96
C PHE A 27 0.75 14.88 1.52
N TRP A 28 -0.32 14.95 2.32
CA TRP A 28 -1.43 15.87 2.05
C TRP A 28 -0.95 17.32 1.94
N TRP A 29 -0.15 17.77 2.90
CA TRP A 29 0.43 19.11 2.88
C TRP A 29 1.35 19.32 1.67
N LEU A 30 2.23 18.37 1.35
CA LEU A 30 3.10 18.45 0.19
C LEU A 30 2.32 18.49 -1.13
N GLY A 31 1.26 17.70 -1.27
CA GLY A 31 0.40 17.68 -2.45
C GLY A 31 -0.40 18.97 -2.65
N SER A 32 -0.51 19.82 -1.62
CA SER A 32 -1.13 21.14 -1.74
C SER A 32 -0.18 22.24 -2.24
N LEU A 33 1.11 21.94 -2.40
CA LEU A 33 2.13 22.93 -2.82
C LEU A 33 2.24 23.10 -4.34
N PRO A 34 2.19 22.05 -5.17
CA PRO A 34 2.24 22.20 -6.63
C PRO A 34 1.04 22.97 -7.16
N ASP A 35 1.26 23.77 -8.20
CA ASP A 35 0.18 24.42 -8.94
C ASP A 35 -0.75 23.36 -9.57
N HIS A 36 -2.04 23.69 -9.64
CA HIS A 36 -3.01 22.86 -10.33
C HIS A 36 -2.64 22.75 -11.81
N TYR A 37 -2.52 21.51 -12.27
CA TYR A 37 -2.24 21.18 -13.66
C TYR A 37 -3.46 20.47 -14.23
N ASP A 38 -4.10 21.09 -15.22
CA ASP A 38 -5.28 20.57 -15.88
C ASP A 38 -4.94 20.14 -17.31
N PRO A 39 -4.60 18.85 -17.54
CA PRO A 39 -4.35 18.35 -18.89
C PRO A 39 -5.65 18.27 -19.70
N GLU A 40 -5.55 18.40 -21.02
CA GLU A 40 -6.70 18.22 -21.93
C GLU A 40 -7.34 16.83 -21.80
N VAL A 41 -6.50 15.81 -21.55
CA VAL A 41 -6.92 14.42 -21.33
C VAL A 41 -6.27 13.94 -20.03
N GLY A 42 -7.09 13.85 -18.98
CA GLY A 42 -6.69 13.37 -17.66
C GLY A 42 -7.87 13.40 -16.70
N ARG A 43 -7.60 13.23 -15.40
CA ARG A 43 -8.62 13.34 -14.36
C ARG A 43 -8.18 14.27 -13.24
N PRO A 44 -9.00 15.27 -12.85
CA PRO A 44 -8.69 16.12 -11.73
C PRO A 44 -8.72 15.32 -10.42
N VAL A 45 -7.66 15.45 -9.63
CA VAL A 45 -7.59 14.90 -8.27
C VAL A 45 -8.56 15.66 -7.38
N PHE A 46 -9.47 14.95 -6.70
CA PHE A 46 -10.56 15.53 -5.90
C PHE A 46 -11.48 16.52 -6.65
N GLY A 47 -11.65 16.36 -7.97
CA GLY A 47 -12.58 17.20 -8.74
C GLY A 47 -14.00 17.19 -8.17
N ASN A 48 -14.57 18.37 -7.93
CA ASN A 48 -15.90 18.59 -7.34
C ASN A 48 -16.10 18.05 -5.91
N VAL A 49 -15.02 17.83 -5.15
CA VAL A 49 -15.11 17.38 -3.74
C VAL A 49 -14.89 18.57 -2.81
N PRO A 50 -15.78 18.84 -1.83
CA PRO A 50 -15.57 19.92 -0.87
C PRO A 50 -14.31 19.71 -0.01
N ASP A 51 -13.59 20.80 0.27
CA ASP A 51 -12.31 20.77 1.04
C ASP A 51 -12.44 20.06 2.40
N LEU A 52 -13.57 20.24 3.08
CA LEU A 52 -13.82 19.56 4.35
C LEU A 52 -13.83 18.04 4.18
N VAL A 53 -14.39 17.53 3.08
CA VAL A 53 -14.43 16.09 2.80
C VAL A 53 -13.03 15.56 2.49
N VAL A 54 -12.22 16.32 1.75
CA VAL A 54 -10.81 15.99 1.49
C VAL A 54 -10.01 15.95 2.79
N ALA A 55 -10.20 16.94 3.67
CA ALA A 55 -9.54 16.97 4.98
C ALA A 55 -9.95 15.76 5.85
N LEU A 56 -11.24 15.43 5.91
CA LEU A 56 -11.73 14.25 6.62
C LEU A 56 -11.16 12.95 6.06
N PHE A 57 -11.00 12.86 4.74
CA PHE A 57 -10.36 11.71 4.09
C PHE A 57 -8.92 11.52 4.57
N TYR A 58 -8.07 12.55 4.49
CA TYR A 58 -6.66 12.43 4.89
C TYR A 58 -6.48 12.21 6.39
N ILE A 59 -7.26 12.89 7.24
CA ILE A 59 -7.25 12.68 8.68
C ILE A 59 -7.72 11.25 9.00
N GLY A 60 -8.81 10.79 8.39
CA GLY A 60 -9.35 9.45 8.58
C GLY A 60 -8.38 8.37 8.12
N ALA A 61 -7.77 8.52 6.95
CA ALA A 61 -6.76 7.61 6.42
C ALA A 61 -5.56 7.52 7.36
N GLY A 62 -5.03 8.66 7.81
CA GLY A 62 -3.93 8.72 8.76
C GLY A 62 -4.25 7.99 10.07
N VAL A 63 -5.41 8.27 10.67
CA VAL A 63 -5.88 7.59 11.89
C VAL A 63 -6.01 6.09 11.67
N PHE A 64 -6.61 5.66 10.56
CA PHE A 64 -6.84 4.25 10.28
C PHE A 64 -5.52 3.48 10.05
N LEU A 65 -4.57 4.08 9.35
CA LEU A 65 -3.23 3.53 9.16
C LEU A 65 -2.48 3.39 10.51
N GLY A 66 -2.54 4.43 11.34
CA GLY A 66 -1.96 4.41 12.69
C GLY A 66 -2.57 3.32 13.57
N LEU A 67 -3.91 3.26 13.61
CA LEU A 67 -4.64 2.24 14.37
C LEU A 67 -4.31 0.83 13.90
N THR A 68 -4.29 0.60 12.59
CA THR A 68 -3.95 -0.69 11.99
C THR A 68 -2.55 -1.13 12.39
N ALA A 69 -1.54 -0.26 12.24
CA ALA A 69 -0.17 -0.54 12.65
C ALA A 69 -0.05 -0.79 14.17
N TYR A 70 -0.80 -0.06 14.98
CA TYR A 70 -0.86 -0.27 16.43
C TYR A 70 -1.43 -1.65 16.79
N LEU A 71 -2.54 -2.05 16.17
CA LEU A 71 -3.14 -3.37 16.40
C LEU A 71 -2.20 -4.50 15.95
N PHE A 72 -1.50 -4.33 14.83
CA PHE A 72 -0.44 -5.26 14.42
C PHE A 72 0.73 -5.28 15.41
N ALA A 73 1.11 -4.14 15.98
CA ALA A 73 2.14 -4.09 17.02
C ALA A 73 1.73 -4.89 18.26
N LEU A 74 0.47 -4.75 18.71
CA LEU A 74 -0.06 -5.54 19.81
C LEU A 74 -0.05 -7.04 19.50
N ARG A 75 -0.47 -7.42 18.29
CA ARG A 75 -0.39 -8.81 17.83
C ARG A 75 1.05 -9.29 17.87
N ALA A 76 1.99 -8.55 17.30
CA ALA A 76 3.42 -8.90 17.27
C ALA A 76 4.01 -9.06 18.68
N ARG A 77 3.62 -8.23 19.66
CA ARG A 77 4.04 -8.41 21.07
C ARG A 77 3.65 -9.78 21.61
N ASN A 78 2.47 -10.27 21.25
CA ASN A 78 2.02 -11.59 21.70
C ASN A 78 2.83 -12.71 21.05
N TRP A 79 3.18 -12.60 19.76
CA TRP A 79 4.05 -13.57 19.08
C TRP A 79 5.48 -13.57 19.59
N GLU A 80 5.99 -12.41 20.03
CA GLU A 80 7.33 -12.28 20.61
C GLU A 80 7.48 -12.94 21.98
N ARG A 81 6.36 -13.26 22.66
CA ARG A 81 6.37 -14.05 23.91
C ARG A 81 6.55 -15.55 23.68
N GLY A 82 6.44 -16.02 22.44
CA GLY A 82 6.62 -17.42 22.08
C GLY A 82 8.05 -17.93 22.30
N GLY A 83 8.22 -19.25 22.21
CA GLY A 83 9.52 -19.91 22.36
C GLY A 83 10.55 -19.53 21.29
N ALA A 84 11.79 -20.00 21.46
CA ALA A 84 12.87 -19.73 20.53
C ALA A 84 12.59 -20.38 19.16
N ASP A 85 12.49 -19.56 18.11
CA ASP A 85 12.43 -20.00 16.72
C ASP A 85 13.61 -19.41 15.92
N ARG A 86 14.18 -20.20 15.00
CA ARG A 86 15.31 -19.80 14.17
C ARG A 86 14.80 -18.98 12.99
N ARG A 87 14.79 -17.66 13.15
CA ARG A 87 14.26 -16.69 12.17
C ARG A 87 15.20 -16.40 10.99
N THR A 88 16.41 -16.93 10.97
CA THR A 88 17.42 -16.72 9.92
C THR A 88 17.87 -18.04 9.28
N GLY A 89 18.38 -17.97 8.05
CA GLY A 89 18.84 -19.14 7.28
C GLY A 89 17.73 -19.87 6.51
N ARG A 90 18.10 -20.97 5.82
CA ARG A 90 17.25 -21.67 4.84
C ARG A 90 16.73 -20.75 3.71
N TRP A 91 17.56 -19.81 3.27
CA TRP A 91 17.17 -18.75 2.32
C TRP A 91 16.56 -19.31 1.03
N ALA A 92 17.13 -20.36 0.45
CA ALA A 92 16.57 -20.99 -0.75
C ALA A 92 15.14 -21.55 -0.52
N ALA A 93 14.93 -22.28 0.58
CA ALA A 93 13.61 -22.82 0.91
C ALA A 93 12.61 -21.68 1.20
N ARG A 94 13.03 -20.64 1.93
CA ARG A 94 12.18 -19.47 2.23
C ARG A 94 11.83 -18.68 0.98
N ALA A 95 12.77 -18.48 0.07
CA ALA A 95 12.54 -17.82 -1.20
C ALA A 95 11.52 -18.61 -2.04
N ARG A 96 11.65 -19.94 -2.08
CA ARG A 96 10.68 -20.80 -2.77
C ARG A 96 9.28 -20.70 -2.18
N GLU A 97 9.14 -20.77 -0.85
CA GLU A 97 7.82 -20.63 -0.22
C GLU A 97 7.24 -19.22 -0.40
N LEU A 98 8.07 -18.18 -0.36
CA LEU A 98 7.66 -16.81 -0.68
C LEU A 98 7.13 -16.75 -2.12
N TRP A 99 7.87 -17.27 -3.09
CA TRP A 99 7.44 -17.34 -4.47
C TRP A 99 6.14 -18.11 -4.64
N ARG A 100 5.98 -19.24 -3.94
CA ARG A 100 4.74 -20.04 -3.97
C ARG A 100 3.53 -19.27 -3.45
N GLY A 101 3.72 -18.40 -2.45
CA GLY A 101 2.67 -17.50 -1.95
C GLY A 101 2.39 -16.34 -2.91
N LEU A 102 3.43 -15.65 -3.39
CA LEU A 102 3.30 -14.51 -4.31
C LEU A 102 2.75 -14.92 -5.69
N SER A 103 2.97 -16.18 -6.09
CA SER A 103 2.40 -16.75 -7.32
C SER A 103 0.98 -17.29 -7.14
N MET A 104 0.44 -17.22 -5.92
CA MET A 104 -0.82 -17.87 -5.52
C MET A 104 -0.87 -19.39 -5.76
N ALA A 105 0.28 -20.02 -6.03
CA ALA A 105 0.36 -21.46 -6.23
C ALA A 105 0.01 -22.26 -4.97
N SER A 106 0.09 -21.65 -3.78
CA SER A 106 -0.33 -22.30 -2.54
C SER A 106 -1.84 -22.51 -2.42
N VAL A 107 -2.66 -21.72 -3.11
CA VAL A 107 -4.14 -21.78 -3.02
C VAL A 107 -4.79 -22.49 -4.21
N LEU A 108 -3.99 -22.93 -5.20
CA LEU A 108 -4.45 -23.68 -6.37
C LEU A 108 -4.76 -25.16 -6.09
N GLU A 109 -4.70 -25.60 -4.84
CA GLU A 109 -5.11 -26.96 -4.45
C GLU A 109 -6.60 -27.20 -4.75
N GLU A 110 -7.43 -26.17 -4.59
CA GLU A 110 -8.79 -26.12 -5.14
C GLU A 110 -8.81 -25.10 -6.28
N ARG A 111 -9.05 -25.57 -7.51
CA ARG A 111 -8.81 -24.78 -8.71
C ARG A 111 -9.74 -23.57 -8.81
N ALA A 112 -11.00 -23.70 -8.45
CA ALA A 112 -11.97 -22.61 -8.58
C ALA A 112 -11.65 -21.47 -7.60
N ALA A 113 -11.51 -21.78 -6.31
CA ALA A 113 -11.11 -20.83 -5.28
C ALA A 113 -9.72 -20.27 -5.54
N GLY A 114 -8.77 -21.09 -6.01
CA GLY A 114 -7.42 -20.65 -6.33
C GLY A 114 -7.37 -19.64 -7.47
N ILE A 115 -8.18 -19.81 -8.53
CA ILE A 115 -8.31 -18.82 -9.60
C ILE A 115 -8.92 -17.53 -9.06
N MET A 116 -10.02 -17.60 -8.31
CA MET A 116 -10.63 -16.40 -7.73
C MET A 116 -9.66 -15.63 -6.82
N HIS A 117 -8.96 -16.31 -5.91
CA HIS A 117 -7.99 -15.66 -5.03
C HIS A 117 -6.82 -15.05 -5.80
N SER A 118 -6.39 -15.71 -6.89
CA SER A 118 -5.34 -15.17 -7.76
C SER A 118 -5.78 -13.88 -8.44
N LEU A 119 -7.00 -13.84 -8.99
CA LEU A 119 -7.56 -12.65 -9.62
C LEU A 119 -7.71 -11.50 -8.62
N ILE A 120 -8.24 -11.78 -7.42
CA ILE A 120 -8.34 -10.80 -6.33
C ILE A 120 -6.95 -10.26 -5.96
N TYR A 121 -5.98 -11.14 -5.76
CA TYR A 121 -4.63 -10.74 -5.36
C TYR A 121 -3.93 -9.89 -6.40
N TYR A 122 -3.90 -10.33 -7.66
CA TYR A 122 -3.22 -9.60 -8.72
C TYR A 122 -3.96 -8.31 -9.09
N GLY A 123 -5.30 -8.33 -9.11
CA GLY A 123 -6.12 -7.14 -9.28
C GLY A 123 -5.81 -6.10 -8.19
N PHE A 124 -5.81 -6.52 -6.92
CA PHE A 124 -5.44 -5.64 -5.80
C PHE A 124 -4.01 -5.09 -5.92
N VAL A 125 -3.03 -5.92 -6.28
CA VAL A 125 -1.63 -5.47 -6.44
C VAL A 125 -1.51 -4.43 -7.55
N VAL A 126 -2.14 -4.65 -8.71
CA VAL A 126 -2.12 -3.68 -9.82
C VAL A 126 -2.82 -2.38 -9.42
N LEU A 127 -3.97 -2.44 -8.75
CA LEU A 127 -4.69 -1.26 -8.26
C LEU A 127 -3.89 -0.48 -7.21
N MET A 128 -3.18 -1.18 -6.31
CA MET A 128 -2.30 -0.57 -5.32
C MET A 128 -1.14 0.17 -6.01
N ILE A 129 -0.52 -0.45 -7.02
CA ILE A 129 0.52 0.19 -7.84
C ILE A 129 -0.07 1.41 -8.55
N GLY A 130 -1.26 1.29 -9.15
CA GLY A 130 -1.95 2.40 -9.80
C GLY A 130 -2.21 3.58 -8.86
N THR A 131 -2.65 3.29 -7.64
CA THR A 131 -2.86 4.29 -6.58
C THR A 131 -1.55 4.98 -6.20
N ALA A 132 -0.47 4.22 -6.03
CA ALA A 132 0.85 4.78 -5.74
C ALA A 132 1.38 5.64 -6.89
N THR A 133 1.17 5.23 -8.14
CA THR A 133 1.53 6.02 -9.33
C THR A 133 0.76 7.35 -9.37
N LEU A 134 -0.53 7.34 -9.06
CA LEU A 134 -1.35 8.55 -9.00
C LEU A 134 -0.88 9.49 -7.88
N GLU A 135 -0.58 8.96 -6.70
CA GLU A 135 -0.08 9.76 -5.59
C GLU A 135 1.30 10.36 -5.92
N LEU A 136 2.17 9.60 -6.58
CA LEU A 136 3.46 10.11 -7.04
C LEU A 136 3.29 11.26 -8.05
N ASP A 137 2.42 11.10 -9.05
CA ASP A 137 2.11 12.19 -10.00
C ASP A 137 1.52 13.40 -9.27
N HIS A 138 0.65 13.19 -8.28
CA HIS A 138 0.05 14.26 -7.48
C HIS A 138 1.11 15.11 -6.76
N LEU A 139 2.13 14.47 -6.19
CA LEU A 139 3.24 15.12 -5.47
C LEU A 139 4.26 15.81 -6.39
N LEU A 140 4.29 15.50 -7.69
CA LEU A 140 5.23 16.12 -8.63
C LEU A 140 4.84 17.58 -8.95
N PRO A 141 5.83 18.45 -9.19
CA PRO A 141 5.56 19.79 -9.72
C PRO A 141 4.92 19.70 -11.11
N ALA A 142 4.16 20.72 -11.49
CA ALA A 142 3.35 20.73 -12.71
C ALA A 142 4.13 20.35 -13.98
N ASN A 143 5.41 20.74 -14.10
CA ASN A 143 6.25 20.45 -15.26
C ASN A 143 6.78 18.99 -15.32
N LEU A 144 6.53 18.17 -14.31
CA LEU A 144 6.94 16.75 -14.25
C LEU A 144 5.76 15.79 -14.17
N LYS A 145 4.52 16.30 -14.17
CA LYS A 145 3.33 15.44 -14.25
C LYS A 145 3.30 14.70 -15.58
N PHE A 146 2.85 13.45 -15.52
CA PHE A 146 2.93 12.50 -16.63
C PHE A 146 1.65 11.69 -16.82
N LEU A 147 0.71 11.73 -15.87
CA LEU A 147 -0.62 11.12 -16.01
C LEU A 147 -1.55 11.96 -16.90
N GLU A 148 -1.19 12.10 -18.17
CA GLU A 148 -1.96 12.83 -19.17
C GLU A 148 -1.99 12.12 -20.53
N GLY A 149 -2.90 12.55 -21.41
CA GLY A 149 -2.95 12.11 -22.80
C GLY A 149 -3.09 10.60 -22.96
N GLY A 150 -2.31 10.04 -23.89
CA GLY A 150 -2.29 8.60 -24.14
C GLY A 150 -1.71 7.79 -22.98
N PHE A 151 -0.82 8.37 -22.15
CA PHE A 151 -0.27 7.68 -20.99
C PHE A 151 -1.35 7.47 -19.93
N TYR A 152 -2.13 8.51 -19.63
CA TYR A 152 -3.31 8.41 -18.76
C TYR A 152 -4.32 7.37 -19.26
N GLN A 153 -4.60 7.33 -20.56
CA GLN A 153 -5.56 6.36 -21.12
C GLN A 153 -5.10 4.91 -20.95
N GLY A 154 -3.82 4.63 -21.21
CA GLY A 154 -3.24 3.31 -20.97
C GLY A 154 -3.26 2.93 -19.49
N TYR A 155 -2.88 3.87 -18.62
CA TYR A 155 -2.98 3.73 -17.17
C TYR A 155 -4.43 3.38 -16.73
N SER A 156 -5.42 4.16 -17.18
CA SER A 156 -6.84 3.96 -16.84
C SER A 156 -7.33 2.59 -17.31
N ALA A 157 -7.04 2.20 -18.55
CA ALA A 157 -7.46 0.92 -19.10
C ALA A 157 -6.89 -0.28 -18.32
N ILE A 158 -5.64 -0.19 -17.87
CA ILE A 158 -5.01 -1.22 -17.02
C ILE A 158 -5.72 -1.31 -15.67
N LEU A 159 -6.05 -0.16 -15.05
CA LEU A 159 -6.75 -0.15 -13.76
C LEU A 159 -8.18 -0.65 -13.86
N ASP A 160 -8.89 -0.33 -14.95
CA ASP A 160 -10.24 -0.84 -15.19
C ASP A 160 -10.23 -2.37 -15.34
N ALA A 161 -9.27 -2.92 -16.09
CA ALA A 161 -9.10 -4.37 -16.21
C ALA A 161 -8.73 -5.03 -14.87
N ALA A 162 -7.88 -4.39 -14.07
CA ALA A 162 -7.51 -4.87 -12.74
C ALA A 162 -8.69 -4.83 -11.76
N ALA A 163 -9.56 -3.81 -11.87
CA ALA A 163 -10.79 -3.73 -11.09
C ALA A 163 -11.77 -4.86 -11.44
N LEU A 164 -11.90 -5.20 -12.72
CA LEU A 164 -12.69 -6.36 -13.15
C LEU A 164 -12.12 -7.69 -12.67
N ALA A 165 -10.79 -7.79 -12.53
CA ALA A 165 -10.18 -8.98 -11.94
C ALA A 165 -10.40 -9.06 -10.41
N LEU A 166 -10.53 -7.92 -9.73
CA LEU A 166 -10.68 -7.88 -8.27
C LEU A 166 -12.08 -8.31 -7.79
N ILE A 167 -13.12 -8.09 -8.59
CA ILE A 167 -14.54 -8.27 -8.23
C ILE A 167 -15.10 -9.54 -8.86
#